data_AF-A0A4Q0QDL9-F1
#
_entry.id   AF-A0A4Q0QDL9-F1
#
_cell.length_a   1.000
_cell.length_b   1.000
_cell.length_c   1.000
_cell.angle_alpha   90.00
_cell.angle_beta   90.00
_cell.angle_gamma   90.00
#
_symmetry.space_group_name_H-M   'P 1'
#
loop_
_entity.id
_entity.type
_entity.pdbx_description
1 polymer ?
#
loop_
_entity_poly.entity_id
_entity_poly.type
_entity_poly.pdbx_seq_one_letter_code
_entity_poly.pdbx_strand_id
1 'polypeptide(L)'
;MQQLSLDQRLDRIGQHIVRARLFLDLWYYFEENDTRQHIIDTMREYNEFFRFTPHAYLVTYGIYIAGVFEKRRDTINFWVLIREMTAGGCLNGATAASVSNLMTKTKALAGKVSILRHNAFAHRSSRMSCDDVFGLAKVSASELRELTEVALDLFNALAAVRGLPMQHFSPLPVEDAKSMMATLGKA
;
A
#
# COMPACT_ATOMS: atom_id res chain seq x y z
N MET A 1 7.88 26.97 5.72
CA MET A 1 8.21 26.12 4.55
C MET A 1 7.09 26.23 3.54
N GLN A 2 7.42 26.34 2.26
CA GLN A 2 6.43 26.36 1.18
C GLN A 2 5.86 24.95 0.96
N GLN A 3 4.54 24.85 0.77
CA GLN A 3 3.88 23.58 0.44
C GLN A 3 4.25 23.16 -0.98
N LEU A 4 4.44 21.86 -1.20
CA LEU A 4 4.66 21.29 -2.53
C LEU A 4 3.47 21.56 -3.45
N SER A 5 3.74 21.68 -4.75
CA SER A 5 2.68 21.86 -5.75
C SER A 5 1.70 20.69 -5.74
N LEU A 6 0.50 20.91 -6.29
CA LEU A 6 -0.51 19.85 -6.41
C LEU A 6 0.04 18.64 -7.18
N ASP A 7 0.73 18.88 -8.29
CA ASP A 7 1.27 17.82 -9.15
C ASP A 7 2.40 17.05 -8.46
N GLN A 8 3.28 17.74 -7.71
CA GLN A 8 4.32 17.09 -6.90
C GLN A 8 3.71 16.22 -5.79
N ARG A 9 2.62 16.66 -5.17
CA ARG A 9 1.93 15.88 -4.14
C ARG A 9 1.20 14.68 -4.75
N LEU A 10 0.62 14.84 -5.94
CA LEU A 10 -0.03 13.76 -6.67
C LEU A 10 0.97 12.68 -7.09
N ASP A 11 2.11 13.07 -7.67
CA ASP A 11 3.22 12.16 -8.00
C ASP A 11 3.70 11.36 -6.76
N ARG A 12 3.87 12.03 -5.61
CA ARG A 12 4.24 11.35 -4.35
C ARG A 12 3.22 10.31 -3.90
N ILE A 13 1.91 10.58 -4.04
CA ILE A 13 0.88 9.57 -3.76
C ILE A 13 1.02 8.38 -4.68
N GLY A 14 1.20 8.61 -5.99
CA GLY A 14 1.42 7.55 -6.97
C GLY A 14 2.60 6.65 -6.57
N GLN A 15 3.73 7.26 -6.21
CA GLN A 15 4.91 6.53 -5.73
C GLN A 15 4.65 5.74 -4.44
N HIS A 16 3.88 6.30 -3.50
CA HIS A 16 3.51 5.59 -2.26
C HIS A 16 2.64 4.37 -2.54
N ILE A 17 1.69 4.46 -3.48
CA ILE A 17 0.81 3.36 -3.86
C ILE A 17 1.61 2.25 -4.54
N VAL A 18 2.46 2.59 -5.51
CA VAL A 18 3.33 1.63 -6.19
C VAL A 18 4.25 0.94 -5.18
N ARG A 19 4.94 1.69 -4.32
CA ARG A 19 5.80 1.11 -3.28
C ARG A 19 5.03 0.22 -2.31
N ALA A 20 3.85 0.64 -1.86
CA ALA A 20 3.01 -0.17 -1.00
C ALA A 20 2.72 -1.53 -1.66
N ARG A 21 2.28 -1.54 -2.92
CA ARG A 21 2.02 -2.79 -3.64
C ARG A 21 3.26 -3.66 -3.77
N LEU A 22 4.42 -3.10 -4.09
CA LEU A 22 5.67 -3.86 -4.17
C LEU A 22 5.98 -4.59 -2.85
N PHE A 23 5.86 -3.90 -1.72
CA PHE A 23 6.09 -4.53 -0.41
C PHE A 23 5.04 -5.58 -0.08
N LEU A 24 3.77 -5.36 -0.44
CA LEU A 24 2.73 -6.36 -0.25
C LEU A 24 2.99 -7.61 -1.08
N ASP A 25 3.39 -7.45 -2.34
CA ASP A 25 3.67 -8.55 -3.26
C ASP A 25 4.89 -9.38 -2.80
N LEU A 26 5.94 -8.73 -2.28
CA LEU A 26 7.08 -9.41 -1.67
C LEU A 26 6.70 -10.13 -0.38
N TRP A 27 5.95 -9.48 0.51
CA TRP A 27 5.44 -10.14 1.73
C TRP A 27 4.64 -11.39 1.38
N TYR A 28 3.73 -11.28 0.41
CA TYR A 28 2.92 -12.40 -0.07
C TYR A 28 3.81 -13.53 -0.60
N TYR A 29 4.83 -13.23 -1.40
CA TYR A 29 5.76 -14.26 -1.88
C TYR A 29 6.47 -15.03 -0.74
N PHE A 30 6.87 -14.35 0.34
CA PHE A 30 7.60 -15.00 1.44
C PHE A 30 6.69 -15.67 2.48
N GLU A 31 5.43 -15.26 2.60
CA GLU A 31 4.52 -15.73 3.67
C GLU A 31 3.34 -16.57 3.18
N GLU A 32 2.95 -16.52 1.90
CA GLU A 32 1.88 -17.37 1.37
C GLU A 32 2.28 -18.85 1.49
N ASN A 33 1.39 -19.70 2.00
CA ASN A 33 1.67 -21.11 2.27
C ASN A 33 2.30 -21.83 1.07
N ASP A 34 1.73 -21.65 -0.11
CA ASP A 34 2.16 -22.34 -1.33
C ASP A 34 3.59 -21.96 -1.72
N THR A 35 3.93 -20.66 -1.71
CA THR A 35 5.28 -20.21 -2.07
C THR A 35 6.28 -20.49 -0.96
N ARG A 36 5.90 -20.27 0.29
CA ARG A 36 6.76 -20.42 1.47
C ARG A 36 7.27 -21.86 1.61
N GLN A 37 6.41 -22.86 1.38
CA GLN A 37 6.81 -24.27 1.46
C GLN A 37 7.99 -24.61 0.54
N HIS A 38 8.12 -23.93 -0.61
CA HIS A 38 9.19 -24.18 -1.57
C HIS A 38 10.49 -23.44 -1.28
N ILE A 39 10.49 -22.47 -0.36
CA ILE A 39 11.65 -21.61 -0.09
C ILE A 39 12.09 -21.61 1.39
N ILE A 40 11.36 -22.32 2.25
CA ILE A 40 11.55 -22.25 3.71
C ILE A 40 12.93 -22.72 4.17
N ASP A 41 13.51 -23.72 3.52
CA ASP A 41 14.82 -24.24 3.91
C ASP A 41 15.93 -23.23 3.57
N THR A 42 15.86 -22.60 2.39
CA THR A 42 16.71 -21.45 2.06
C THR A 42 16.49 -20.28 3.02
N MET A 43 15.24 -19.98 3.40
CA MET A 43 14.98 -18.92 4.38
C MET A 43 15.59 -19.23 5.75
N ARG A 44 15.64 -20.51 6.15
CA ARG A 44 16.25 -20.97 7.41
C ARG A 44 17.76 -20.89 7.38
N GLU A 45 18.40 -21.12 6.24
CA GLU A 45 19.84 -20.92 6.08
C GLU A 45 20.24 -19.46 6.36
N TYR A 46 19.43 -18.52 5.86
CA TYR A 46 19.60 -17.07 6.09
C TYR A 46 18.62 -16.52 7.14
N ASN A 47 18.40 -17.27 8.23
CA ASN A 47 17.35 -17.00 9.22
C ASN A 47 17.39 -15.56 9.76
N GLU A 48 18.57 -15.04 10.12
CA GLU A 48 18.68 -13.69 10.70
C GLU A 48 18.23 -12.59 9.74
N PHE A 49 18.29 -12.83 8.43
CA PHE A 49 17.72 -11.94 7.43
C PHE A 49 16.21 -12.17 7.30
N PHE A 50 15.80 -13.41 7.01
CA PHE A 50 14.40 -13.71 6.67
C PHE A 50 13.44 -13.71 7.86
N ARG A 51 13.92 -13.74 9.11
CA ARG A 51 13.09 -13.59 10.30
C ARG A 51 12.40 -12.23 10.37
N PHE A 52 13.03 -11.18 9.83
CA PHE A 52 12.52 -9.80 9.94
C PHE A 52 12.02 -9.25 8.60
N THR A 53 12.59 -9.70 7.49
CA THR A 53 12.33 -9.15 6.16
C THR A 53 10.85 -9.17 5.75
N PRO A 54 10.11 -10.29 5.81
CA PRO A 54 8.69 -10.30 5.44
C PRO A 54 7.85 -9.40 6.34
N HIS A 55 8.13 -9.39 7.64
CA HIS A 55 7.45 -8.49 8.58
C HIS A 55 7.70 -7.01 8.24
N ALA A 56 8.94 -6.65 7.92
CA ALA A 56 9.30 -5.29 7.52
C ALA A 56 8.55 -4.86 6.25
N TYR A 57 8.36 -5.76 5.29
CA TYR A 57 7.55 -5.50 4.10
C TYR A 57 6.09 -5.21 4.44
N LEU A 58 5.45 -6.04 5.26
CA LEU A 58 4.06 -5.82 5.67
C LEU A 58 3.87 -4.51 6.44
N VAL A 59 4.79 -4.20 7.36
CA VAL A 59 4.79 -2.92 8.11
C VAL A 59 4.92 -1.74 7.15
N THR A 60 5.86 -1.81 6.20
CA THR A 60 6.12 -0.74 5.25
C THR A 60 4.94 -0.52 4.31
N TYR A 61 4.32 -1.60 3.82
CA TYR A 61 3.05 -1.56 3.11
C TYR A 61 1.98 -0.81 3.91
N GLY A 62 1.76 -1.23 5.17
CA GLY A 62 0.73 -0.64 6.04
C GLY A 62 0.95 0.86 6.29
N ILE A 63 2.20 1.30 6.42
CA ILE A 63 2.55 2.71 6.59
C ILE A 63 2.20 3.51 5.33
N TYR A 64 2.64 3.07 4.15
CA TYR A 64 2.41 3.79 2.90
C TYR A 64 0.92 3.85 2.55
N ILE A 65 0.22 2.72 2.56
CA ILE A 65 -1.17 2.66 2.10
C ILE A 65 -2.13 3.36 3.09
N ALA A 66 -1.90 3.27 4.40
CA ALA A 66 -2.71 4.04 5.35
C ALA A 66 -2.42 5.54 5.21
N GLY A 67 -1.20 5.92 4.87
CA GLY A 67 -0.82 7.31 4.62
C GLY A 67 -1.61 7.94 3.47
N VAL A 68 -1.87 7.23 2.38
CA VAL A 68 -2.62 7.81 1.25
C VAL A 68 -4.11 8.03 1.56
N PHE A 69 -4.68 7.30 2.54
CA PHE A 69 -6.08 7.41 2.97
C PHE A 69 -6.27 8.13 4.31
N GLU A 70 -5.20 8.65 4.91
CA GLU A 70 -5.27 9.36 6.18
C GLU A 70 -6.02 10.70 6.03
N LYS A 71 -6.52 11.26 7.14
CA LYS A 71 -7.48 12.38 7.11
C LYS A 71 -6.91 13.72 7.56
N ARG A 72 -5.63 13.78 7.97
CA ARG A 72 -5.03 15.03 8.38
C ARG A 72 -4.91 15.97 7.18
N ARG A 73 -4.95 17.27 7.45
CA ARG A 73 -4.96 18.31 6.41
C ARG A 73 -3.57 18.80 6.03
N ASP A 74 -2.58 18.55 6.87
CA ASP A 74 -1.14 18.76 6.62
C ASP A 74 -0.48 17.53 5.97
N THR A 75 -1.30 16.52 5.69
CA THR A 75 -1.09 15.27 4.95
C THR A 75 -0.94 15.40 3.43
N ILE A 76 -0.09 14.62 2.76
CA ILE A 76 -0.28 14.25 1.35
C ILE A 76 -1.18 13.01 1.30
N ASN A 77 -2.48 13.22 1.08
CA ASN A 77 -3.48 12.16 1.02
C ASN A 77 -4.58 12.47 0.00
N PHE A 78 -5.36 11.45 -0.37
CA PHE A 78 -6.42 11.59 -1.36
C PHE A 78 -7.49 12.61 -0.98
N TRP A 79 -7.86 12.69 0.30
CA TRP A 79 -8.91 13.63 0.75
C TRP A 79 -8.53 15.09 0.48
N VAL A 80 -7.28 15.46 0.75
CA VAL A 80 -6.76 16.80 0.50
C VAL A 80 -6.66 17.08 -1.00
N LEU A 81 -6.09 16.15 -1.78
CA LEU A 81 -5.91 16.33 -3.22
C LEU A 81 -7.24 16.45 -3.96
N ILE A 82 -8.20 15.56 -3.67
CA ILE A 82 -9.52 15.58 -4.29
C ILE A 82 -10.23 16.89 -3.98
N ARG A 83 -10.21 17.33 -2.71
CA ARG A 83 -10.82 18.60 -2.31
C ARG A 83 -10.24 19.79 -3.05
N GLU A 84 -8.91 19.87 -3.16
CA GLU A 84 -8.24 20.96 -3.86
C GLU A 84 -8.50 20.94 -5.38
N MET A 85 -8.50 19.75 -6.00
CA MET A 85 -8.83 19.59 -7.41
C MET A 85 -10.29 19.92 -7.72
N THR A 86 -11.22 19.60 -6.82
CA THR A 86 -12.63 20.01 -6.95
C THR A 86 -12.77 21.53 -6.79
N ALA A 87 -12.14 22.13 -5.78
CA ALA A 87 -12.18 23.58 -5.58
C ALA A 87 -11.53 24.36 -6.74
N GLY A 88 -10.51 23.79 -7.36
CA GLY A 88 -9.86 24.34 -8.56
C GLY A 88 -10.59 24.03 -9.88
N GLY A 89 -11.81 23.47 -9.85
CA GLY A 89 -12.61 23.18 -11.03
C GLY A 89 -12.08 22.05 -11.93
N CYS A 90 -11.00 21.36 -11.53
CA CYS A 90 -10.37 20.28 -12.29
C CYS A 90 -11.20 19.00 -12.27
N LEU A 91 -11.91 18.74 -11.16
CA LEU A 91 -12.80 17.58 -11.03
C LEU A 91 -14.26 18.02 -11.17
N ASN A 92 -14.87 17.72 -12.32
CA ASN A 92 -16.27 18.02 -12.59
C ASN A 92 -16.96 16.85 -13.35
N GLY A 93 -18.30 16.91 -13.42
CA GLY A 93 -19.11 15.97 -14.19
C GLY A 93 -18.83 14.49 -13.90
N ALA A 94 -18.68 13.71 -14.97
CA ALA A 94 -18.46 12.27 -14.90
C ALA A 94 -17.17 11.88 -14.15
N THR A 95 -16.12 12.68 -14.27
CA THR A 95 -14.83 12.42 -13.61
C THR A 95 -14.95 12.55 -12.09
N ALA A 96 -15.66 13.58 -11.61
CA ALA A 96 -15.93 13.74 -10.18
C ALA A 96 -16.75 12.57 -9.62
N ALA A 97 -17.75 12.10 -10.36
CA ALA A 97 -18.54 10.93 -9.98
C ALA A 97 -17.68 9.64 -9.92
N SER A 98 -16.81 9.42 -10.91
CA SER A 98 -15.89 8.29 -10.93
C SER A 98 -14.93 8.28 -9.73
N VAL A 99 -14.30 9.42 -9.43
CA VAL A 99 -13.41 9.60 -8.28
C VAL A 99 -14.15 9.36 -6.96
N SER A 100 -15.39 9.87 -6.83
CA SER A 100 -16.22 9.65 -5.65
C SER A 100 -16.59 8.18 -5.44
N ASN A 101 -16.90 7.47 -6.53
CA ASN A 101 -17.19 6.03 -6.49
C ASN A 101 -15.96 5.23 -6.05
N LEU A 102 -14.77 5.54 -6.58
CA LEU A 102 -13.52 4.91 -6.15
C LEU A 102 -13.22 5.17 -4.67
N MET A 103 -13.37 6.42 -4.20
CA MET A 103 -13.23 6.75 -2.78
C MET A 103 -14.23 6.02 -1.87
N THR A 104 -15.43 5.74 -2.37
CA THR A 104 -16.43 4.99 -1.60
C THR A 104 -16.02 3.53 -1.45
N LYS A 105 -15.50 2.91 -2.51
CA LYS A 105 -14.98 1.53 -2.50
C LYS A 105 -13.84 1.34 -1.49
N THR A 106 -12.96 2.32 -1.34
CA THR A 106 -11.81 2.19 -0.42
C THR A 106 -12.17 2.34 1.06
N LYS A 107 -13.32 2.93 1.39
CA LYS A 107 -13.63 3.37 2.77
C LYS A 107 -13.53 2.26 3.81
N ALA A 108 -14.10 1.09 3.53
CA ALA A 108 -14.09 -0.04 4.47
C ALA A 108 -12.67 -0.60 4.63
N LEU A 109 -11.98 -0.87 3.51
CA LEU A 109 -10.64 -1.46 3.48
C LEU A 109 -9.58 -0.52 4.09
N ALA A 110 -9.63 0.77 3.76
CA ALA A 110 -8.75 1.79 4.34
C ALA A 110 -8.94 1.90 5.87
N GLY A 111 -10.18 1.71 6.35
CA GLY A 111 -10.47 1.62 7.78
C GLY A 111 -9.73 0.46 8.46
N LYS A 112 -9.77 -0.74 7.85
CA LYS A 112 -9.05 -1.91 8.36
C LYS A 112 -7.53 -1.69 8.42
N VAL A 113 -6.93 -1.12 7.37
CA VAL A 113 -5.48 -0.87 7.37
C VAL A 113 -5.08 0.26 8.32
N SER A 114 -5.95 1.25 8.54
CA SER A 114 -5.74 2.26 9.58
C SER A 114 -5.66 1.63 10.99
N ILE A 115 -6.50 0.64 11.29
CA ILE A 115 -6.43 -0.12 12.54
C ILE A 115 -5.07 -0.81 12.68
N LEU A 116 -4.58 -1.47 11.62
CA LEU A 116 -3.26 -2.11 11.62
C LEU A 116 -2.13 -1.09 11.84
N ARG A 117 -2.11 0.01 11.08
CA ARG A 117 -1.09 1.05 11.23
C ARG A 117 -1.07 1.62 12.64
N HIS A 118 -2.24 1.94 13.20
CA HIS A 118 -2.32 2.58 14.50
C HIS A 118 -1.90 1.62 15.63
N ASN A 119 -2.43 0.39 15.62
CA ASN A 119 -2.32 -0.48 16.77
C ASN A 119 -1.19 -1.52 16.67
N ALA A 120 -0.74 -1.91 15.48
CA ALA A 120 0.31 -2.92 15.30
C ALA A 120 1.64 -2.34 14.80
N PHE A 121 1.62 -1.36 13.88
CA PHE A 121 2.84 -0.98 13.15
C PHE A 121 3.51 0.31 13.66
N ALA A 122 2.77 1.43 13.73
CA ALA A 122 3.37 2.74 13.97
C ALA A 122 3.39 3.13 15.46
N HIS A 123 2.24 3.08 16.14
CA HIS A 123 2.16 3.54 17.53
C HIS A 123 2.18 2.40 18.55
N ARG A 124 1.93 1.15 18.11
CA ARG A 124 1.85 -0.08 18.92
C ARG A 124 1.00 0.07 20.18
N SER A 125 -0.18 -0.53 20.18
CA SER A 125 -1.05 -0.51 21.35
C SER A 125 -0.35 -1.17 22.55
N SER A 126 -0.37 -0.51 23.70
CA SER A 126 0.08 -1.13 24.96
C SER A 126 -0.94 -2.11 25.56
N ARG A 127 -2.12 -2.23 24.93
CA ARG A 127 -3.27 -2.99 25.45
C ARG A 127 -3.63 -4.21 24.61
N MET A 128 -3.00 -4.39 23.46
CA MET A 128 -3.33 -5.45 22.49
C MET A 128 -2.04 -6.09 21.98
N SER A 129 -2.02 -7.41 21.82
CA SER A 129 -0.96 -8.09 21.07
C SER A 129 -1.07 -7.78 19.58
N CYS A 130 -0.04 -8.12 18.81
CA CYS A 130 -0.10 -8.01 17.35
C CYS A 130 -1.26 -8.85 16.79
N ASP A 131 -1.42 -10.08 17.27
CA ASP A 131 -2.47 -11.00 16.82
C ASP A 131 -3.88 -10.46 17.12
N ASP A 132 -4.08 -9.82 18.29
CA ASP A 132 -5.35 -9.17 18.63
C ASP A 132 -5.70 -8.05 17.63
N VAL A 133 -4.69 -7.30 17.18
CA VAL A 133 -4.89 -6.22 16.21
C VAL A 133 -5.24 -6.75 14.83
N PHE A 134 -4.59 -7.83 14.39
CA PHE A 134 -4.95 -8.50 13.13
C PHE A 134 -6.35 -9.12 13.21
N GLY A 135 -6.70 -9.74 14.34
CA GLY A 135 -8.03 -10.26 14.63
C GLY A 135 -9.12 -9.17 14.67
N LEU A 136 -8.78 -7.96 15.13
CA LEU A 136 -9.67 -6.80 15.11
C LEU A 136 -9.84 -6.23 13.70
N ALA A 137 -8.76 -6.06 12.95
CA ALA A 137 -8.80 -5.50 11.61
C ALA A 137 -9.55 -6.40 10.62
N LYS A 138 -9.53 -7.73 10.84
CA LYS A 138 -10.19 -8.75 10.01
C LYS A 138 -9.93 -8.52 8.52
N VAL A 139 -8.66 -8.32 8.17
CA VAL A 139 -8.24 -8.03 6.81
C VAL A 139 -7.50 -9.22 6.21
N SER A 140 -7.89 -9.62 5.00
CA SER A 140 -7.21 -10.68 4.25
C SER A 140 -6.13 -10.10 3.33
N ALA A 141 -5.19 -10.95 2.88
CA ALA A 141 -4.20 -10.56 1.88
C ALA A 141 -4.84 -10.09 0.56
N SER A 142 -5.94 -10.71 0.13
CA SER A 142 -6.70 -10.30 -1.06
C SER A 142 -7.31 -8.91 -0.90
N GLU A 143 -7.86 -8.59 0.27
CA GLU A 143 -8.39 -7.26 0.60
C GLU A 143 -7.29 -6.19 0.63
N LEU A 144 -6.07 -6.53 1.05
CA LEU A 144 -4.92 -5.63 0.96
C LEU A 144 -4.55 -5.34 -0.50
N ARG A 145 -4.55 -6.37 -1.36
CA ARG A 145 -4.31 -6.22 -2.81
C ARG A 145 -5.39 -5.37 -3.46
N GLU A 146 -6.66 -5.64 -3.16
CA GLU A 146 -7.81 -4.87 -3.67
C GLU A 146 -7.68 -3.38 -3.28
N LEU A 147 -7.31 -3.07 -2.03
CA LEU A 147 -7.11 -1.69 -1.61
C LEU A 147 -6.04 -0.97 -2.45
N THR A 148 -4.92 -1.64 -2.76
CA THR A 148 -3.88 -1.04 -3.61
C THR A 148 -4.33 -0.85 -5.06
N GLU A 149 -5.12 -1.76 -5.61
CA GLU A 149 -5.69 -1.66 -6.96
C GLU A 149 -6.63 -0.47 -7.07
N VAL A 150 -7.58 -0.36 -6.15
CA VAL A 150 -8.51 0.79 -6.14
C VAL A 150 -7.77 2.10 -5.85
N ALA A 151 -6.71 2.08 -5.02
CA ALA A 151 -5.87 3.25 -4.81
C ALA A 151 -5.14 3.67 -6.10
N LEU A 152 -4.62 2.71 -6.88
CA LEU A 152 -3.96 2.99 -8.15
C LEU A 152 -4.95 3.56 -9.17
N ASP A 153 -6.13 2.97 -9.29
CA ASP A 153 -7.21 3.46 -10.16
C ASP A 153 -7.59 4.90 -9.80
N LEU A 154 -7.70 5.18 -8.49
CA LEU A 154 -7.99 6.52 -7.98
C LEU A 154 -6.87 7.50 -8.32
N PHE A 155 -5.60 7.13 -8.09
CA PHE A 155 -4.46 7.96 -8.50
C PHE A 155 -4.48 8.21 -10.01
N ASN A 156 -4.67 7.18 -10.83
CA ASN A 156 -4.65 7.28 -12.28
C ASN A 156 -5.79 8.17 -12.81
N ALA A 157 -6.97 8.12 -12.19
CA ALA A 157 -8.07 9.03 -12.51
C ALA A 157 -7.70 10.51 -12.22
N LEU A 158 -7.01 10.78 -11.10
CA LEU A 158 -6.53 12.13 -10.77
C LEU A 158 -5.38 12.57 -11.67
N ALA A 159 -4.44 11.67 -11.97
CA ALA A 159 -3.29 11.92 -12.83
C ALA A 159 -3.73 12.31 -14.24
N ALA A 160 -4.70 11.59 -14.80
CA ALA A 160 -5.26 11.88 -16.13
C ALA A 160 -5.83 13.30 -16.23
N VAL A 161 -6.56 13.76 -15.19
CA VAL A 161 -7.10 15.13 -15.11
C VAL A 161 -6.01 16.20 -15.12
N ARG A 162 -4.83 15.87 -14.58
CA ARG A 162 -3.68 16.78 -14.47
C ARG A 162 -2.67 16.62 -15.61
N GLY A 163 -2.91 15.70 -16.56
CA GLY A 163 -1.95 15.37 -17.61
C GLY A 163 -0.65 14.74 -17.09
N LEU A 164 -0.69 14.10 -15.92
CA LEU A 164 0.46 13.39 -15.35
C LEU A 164 0.53 11.94 -15.85
N PRO A 165 1.73 11.33 -15.88
CA PRO A 165 1.89 9.93 -16.24
C PRO A 165 1.08 9.02 -15.33
N MET A 166 0.36 8.07 -15.93
CA MET A 166 -0.28 6.99 -15.21
C MET A 166 0.77 6.04 -14.63
N GLN A 167 0.46 5.43 -13.50
CA GLN A 167 1.30 4.47 -12.82
C GLN A 167 0.76 3.05 -13.04
N HIS A 168 1.64 2.07 -12.91
CA HIS A 168 1.32 0.65 -13.00
C HIS A 168 2.16 -0.13 -12.00
N PHE A 169 1.68 -1.31 -11.61
CA PHE A 169 2.46 -2.23 -10.80
C PHE A 169 3.41 -3.04 -11.68
N SER A 170 4.61 -3.30 -11.16
CA SER A 170 5.62 -4.11 -11.83
C SER A 170 5.75 -5.46 -11.14
N PRO A 171 5.78 -6.58 -11.88
CA PRO A 171 6.04 -7.90 -11.31
C PRO A 171 7.52 -8.13 -10.96
N LEU A 172 8.42 -7.27 -11.48
CA LEU A 172 9.87 -7.48 -11.46
C LEU A 172 10.43 -7.76 -10.05
N PRO A 173 10.03 -7.06 -8.96
CA PRO A 173 10.60 -7.35 -7.65
C PRO A 173 10.30 -8.77 -7.14
N VAL A 174 9.13 -9.32 -7.47
CA VAL A 174 8.80 -10.71 -7.14
C VAL A 174 9.55 -11.69 -8.03
N GLU A 175 9.73 -11.37 -9.32
CA GLU A 175 10.53 -12.18 -10.24
C GLU A 175 12.00 -12.24 -9.81
N ASP A 176 12.57 -11.12 -9.41
CA ASP A 176 13.92 -11.03 -8.86
C ASP A 176 14.04 -11.78 -7.53
N ALA A 177 13.05 -11.66 -6.64
CA ALA A 177 13.03 -12.43 -5.39
C ALA A 177 12.99 -13.95 -5.66
N LYS A 178 12.20 -14.40 -6.64
CA LYS A 178 12.16 -15.80 -7.07
C LYS A 178 13.51 -16.26 -7.64
N SER A 179 14.12 -15.46 -8.50
CA SER A 179 15.44 -15.73 -9.08
C SER A 179 16.53 -15.84 -7.99
N MET A 180 16.50 -14.93 -7.02
CA MET A 180 17.39 -14.94 -5.86
C MET A 180 17.24 -16.23 -5.04
N MET A 181 16.01 -16.58 -4.64
CA MET A 181 15.76 -17.79 -3.85
C MET A 181 16.15 -19.07 -4.60
N ALA A 182 15.89 -19.13 -5.91
CA ALA A 182 16.28 -20.26 -6.75
C ALA A 182 17.81 -20.40 -6.89
N THR A 183 18.55 -19.28 -6.85
CA THR A 183 20.02 -19.29 -6.86
C THR A 183 20.57 -19.73 -5.51
N LEU A 184 20.02 -19.20 -4.41
CA LEU A 184 20.45 -19.54 -3.04
C LEU A 184 20.16 -21.01 -2.71
N GLY A 185 19.01 -21.55 -3.12
CA GLY A 185 18.65 -22.96 -2.84
C GLY A 185 19.40 -24.02 -3.65
N LYS A 186 20.34 -23.62 -4.52
CA LYS A 186 21.23 -24.53 -5.26
C LYS A 186 22.64 -24.60 -4.66
N ALA A 187 22.96 -23.74 -3.69
CA ALA A 187 24.23 -23.75 -2.96
C ALA A 187 24.24 -24.85 -1.88
#